data_AF-A0A1I8BZ98-F1
#
_entry.id   AF-A0A1I8BZ98-F1
#
_cell.length_a   1.000
_cell.length_b   1.000
_cell.length_c   1.000
_cell.angle_alpha   90.00
_cell.angle_beta   90.00
_cell.angle_gamma   90.00
#
_symmetry.space_group_name_H-M   'P 1'
#
loop_
_entity.id
_entity.type
_entity.pdbx_description
1 polymer ?
#
loop_
_entity_poly.entity_id
_entity_poly.type
_entity_poly.pdbx_seq_one_letter_code
_entity_poly.pdbx_strand_id
1 'polypeptide(L)'
;MALMIVLLLLPVQVNNAKDGGKKSKSKIVGLAEHKLDEKNKVILAENSDVVKTVKDIKHYKKHFDYHCDVDLGDENILLRYNNDGKVKENGCTVDLLTSKTKKSGIKFKVGVNFVGECLTNLMDDNIIPFVYSLTNEEIEEHHSGPITSNKVCEGCGDKNKCITRTGLEVGWKEEIDGSISVISRPIGEPQNISLQLEHEEDDELVEIEMEIKEIKKRPKISVKPKASFNGKFSCLEDNEKSIISPNIWEIDGTSPDLEKKNLFVFHLLPLSASLKKNGHETGCGLYIKFSLKDFALLTVKTDDSKSSDGSLNLWILISVAVFIVILLSILAIVLVYFICKKKSSKENKIDSPYTPPRKPSDPKLKDPKPKPKRKVKTEDKYETITTKISQPDLFAKKGQKPGTKPIAKTAIKNDTKTGKTKTIGPTQRSMATTKVTQMGNGDEDPKSHNVQ
;
A
#
# COMPACT_ATOMS: atom_id res chain seq x y z
N MET A 1 -60.63 -28.07 24.97
CA MET A 1 -59.95 -28.75 23.85
C MET A 1 -58.90 -27.81 23.26
N ALA A 2 -57.63 -28.04 23.58
CA ALA A 2 -56.47 -27.68 22.77
C ALA A 2 -55.29 -28.43 23.39
N LEU A 3 -54.88 -29.50 22.70
CA LEU A 3 -53.85 -30.44 23.08
C LEU A 3 -52.48 -29.72 22.99
N MET A 4 -51.87 -29.38 24.12
CA MET A 4 -50.48 -28.92 24.18
C MET A 4 -49.56 -30.12 23.94
N ILE A 5 -49.14 -30.31 22.69
CA ILE A 5 -47.98 -31.13 22.35
C ILE A 5 -46.75 -30.24 22.50
N VAL A 6 -46.12 -30.29 23.67
CA VAL A 6 -44.79 -29.73 23.90
C VAL A 6 -43.78 -30.75 23.39
N LEU A 7 -43.36 -30.60 22.13
CA LEU A 7 -42.24 -31.34 21.56
C LEU A 7 -40.94 -30.81 22.19
N LEU A 8 -40.46 -31.49 23.23
CA LEU A 8 -39.12 -31.30 23.80
C LEU A 8 -38.08 -31.87 22.82
N LEU A 9 -37.62 -31.03 21.89
CA LEU A 9 -36.39 -31.27 21.14
C LEU A 9 -35.21 -30.99 22.05
N LEU A 10 -34.73 -32.01 22.76
CA LEU A 10 -33.44 -31.95 23.43
C LEU A 10 -32.33 -32.01 22.36
N PRO A 11 -31.40 -31.04 22.33
CA PRO A 11 -30.25 -31.13 21.43
C PRO A 11 -29.36 -32.28 21.90
N VAL A 12 -29.17 -33.27 21.03
CA VAL A 12 -28.15 -34.31 21.17
C VAL A 12 -26.80 -33.61 21.16
N GLN A 13 -26.19 -33.49 22.34
CA GLN A 13 -24.81 -33.02 22.50
C GLN A 13 -23.89 -34.12 21.96
N VAL A 14 -23.50 -34.00 20.70
CA VAL A 14 -22.44 -34.82 20.11
C VAL A 14 -21.13 -34.39 20.77
N ASN A 15 -20.64 -35.21 21.69
CA ASN A 15 -19.33 -35.07 22.30
C ASN A 15 -18.25 -35.37 21.25
N ASN A 16 -17.92 -34.38 20.42
CA ASN A 16 -16.75 -34.45 19.55
C ASN A 16 -15.49 -34.43 20.42
N ALA A 17 -14.76 -35.54 20.37
CA ALA A 17 -13.45 -35.68 20.95
C ALA A 17 -12.57 -34.48 20.54
N LYS A 18 -12.08 -33.75 21.55
CA LYS A 18 -11.10 -32.68 21.40
C LYS A 18 -9.77 -33.31 20.98
N ASP A 19 -9.61 -33.55 19.69
CA ASP A 19 -8.29 -33.77 19.15
C ASP A 19 -7.53 -32.44 19.23
N GLY A 20 -6.55 -32.38 20.12
CA GLY A 20 -5.78 -31.19 20.51
C GLY A 20 -4.81 -30.71 19.42
N GLY A 21 -5.17 -30.90 18.16
CA GLY A 21 -4.45 -30.35 17.02
C GLY A 21 -4.45 -28.83 17.13
N LYS A 22 -3.28 -28.28 17.48
CA LYS A 22 -3.00 -26.85 17.49
C LYS A 22 -3.18 -26.35 16.06
N LYS A 23 -4.42 -25.98 15.68
CA LYS A 23 -4.75 -25.43 14.37
C LYS A 23 -3.85 -24.22 14.14
N SER A 24 -2.85 -24.41 13.29
CA SER A 24 -2.06 -23.33 12.73
C SER A 24 -3.04 -22.29 12.18
N LYS A 25 -2.99 -21.05 12.69
CA LYS A 25 -3.80 -19.98 12.10
C LYS A 25 -3.33 -19.82 10.65
N SER A 26 -4.24 -20.04 9.70
CA SER A 26 -3.96 -19.82 8.28
C SER A 26 -3.52 -18.37 8.10
N LYS A 27 -2.41 -18.17 7.39
CA LYS A 27 -1.87 -16.84 7.09
C LYS A 27 -2.58 -16.27 5.86
N ILE A 28 -2.86 -14.97 5.90
CA ILE A 28 -3.57 -14.25 4.84
C ILE A 28 -2.60 -13.30 4.15
N VAL A 29 -2.68 -13.19 2.82
CA VAL A 29 -1.87 -12.30 2.00
C VAL A 29 -2.75 -11.54 1.00
N GLY A 30 -2.31 -10.35 0.63
CA GLY A 30 -2.94 -9.57 -0.44
C GLY A 30 -4.22 -8.86 -0.03
N LEU A 31 -4.67 -8.01 -0.93
CA LEU A 31 -5.88 -7.21 -0.77
C LEU A 31 -7.14 -8.09 -0.76
N ALA A 32 -7.15 -9.13 -1.59
CA ALA A 32 -8.23 -10.10 -1.72
C ALA A 32 -8.25 -11.20 -0.65
N GLU A 33 -7.42 -11.09 0.40
CA GLU A 33 -7.36 -12.05 1.52
C GLU A 33 -7.09 -13.51 1.10
N HIS A 34 -6.11 -13.71 0.22
CA HIS A 34 -5.70 -15.04 -0.20
C HIS A 34 -5.09 -15.84 0.96
N LYS A 35 -5.29 -17.17 0.96
CA LYS A 35 -4.83 -18.03 2.05
C LYS A 35 -3.50 -18.69 1.70
N LEU A 36 -2.53 -18.63 2.60
CA LEU A 36 -1.33 -19.44 2.50
C LEU A 36 -1.57 -20.81 3.14
N ASP A 37 -1.20 -21.86 2.41
CA ASP A 37 -1.21 -23.24 2.89
C ASP A 37 0.03 -23.57 3.74
N GLU A 38 0.11 -24.80 4.26
CA GLU A 38 1.24 -25.27 5.06
C GLU A 38 2.55 -25.41 4.25
N LYS A 39 2.47 -25.45 2.92
CA LYS A 39 3.60 -25.53 1.99
C LYS A 39 4.02 -24.16 1.45
N ASN A 40 3.45 -23.08 1.97
CA ASN A 40 3.68 -21.70 1.52
C ASN A 40 3.29 -21.49 0.04
N LYS A 41 2.27 -22.20 -0.44
CA LYS A 41 1.54 -21.91 -1.66
C LYS A 41 0.31 -21.07 -1.33
N VAL A 42 -0.16 -20.31 -2.30
CA VAL A 42 -1.33 -19.45 -2.14
C VAL A 42 -2.57 -20.07 -2.76
N ILE A 43 -3.63 -20.19 -1.97
CA ILE A 43 -4.97 -20.51 -2.44
C ILE A 43 -5.67 -19.17 -2.69
N LEU A 44 -5.97 -18.89 -3.96
CA LEU A 44 -6.65 -17.65 -4.34
C LEU A 44 -8.04 -17.56 -3.70
N ALA A 45 -8.51 -16.33 -3.54
CA ALA A 45 -9.85 -16.08 -3.01
C ALA A 45 -10.88 -16.56 -4.03
N GLU A 46 -12.03 -17.03 -3.54
CA GLU A 46 -13.14 -17.42 -4.42
C GLU A 46 -13.48 -16.26 -5.37
N ASN A 47 -13.84 -16.59 -6.61
CA ASN A 47 -14.16 -15.61 -7.66
C ASN A 47 -13.03 -14.63 -8.02
N SER A 48 -11.77 -15.01 -7.76
CA SER A 48 -10.61 -14.28 -8.27
C SER A 48 -10.60 -14.25 -9.80
N ASP A 49 -10.40 -13.07 -10.38
CA ASP A 49 -10.35 -12.84 -11.82
C ASP A 49 -9.32 -11.75 -12.18
N VAL A 50 -8.98 -11.64 -13.46
CA VAL A 50 -8.09 -10.61 -13.98
C VAL A 50 -8.88 -9.37 -14.38
N VAL A 51 -8.39 -8.21 -13.95
CA VAL A 51 -8.89 -6.91 -14.41
C VAL A 51 -8.49 -6.71 -15.87
N LYS A 52 -9.47 -6.55 -16.77
CA LYS A 52 -9.24 -6.37 -18.22
C LYS A 52 -9.78 -5.05 -18.75
N THR A 53 -10.71 -4.43 -18.03
CA THR A 53 -11.45 -3.25 -18.49
C THR A 53 -11.49 -2.16 -17.42
N VAL A 54 -11.80 -0.94 -17.84
CA VAL A 54 -12.06 0.19 -16.93
C VAL A 54 -13.23 -0.12 -15.96
N LYS A 55 -14.21 -0.93 -16.40
CA LYS A 55 -15.31 -1.37 -15.54
C LYS A 55 -14.81 -2.25 -14.39
N ASP A 56 -13.87 -3.15 -14.68
CA ASP A 56 -13.26 -4.02 -13.67
C ASP A 56 -12.44 -3.21 -12.66
N ILE A 57 -11.73 -2.16 -13.12
CA ILE A 57 -11.03 -1.22 -12.23
C ILE A 57 -12.01 -0.54 -11.29
N LYS A 58 -13.14 -0.03 -11.79
CA LYS A 58 -14.17 0.60 -10.94
C LYS A 58 -14.72 -0.37 -9.89
N HIS A 59 -14.89 -1.64 -10.27
CA HIS A 59 -15.33 -2.69 -9.36
C HIS A 59 -14.27 -2.97 -8.28
N TYR A 60 -13.01 -3.14 -8.68
CA TYR A 60 -11.85 -3.27 -7.79
C TYR A 60 -11.78 -2.14 -6.75
N LYS A 61 -11.89 -0.87 -7.20
CA LYS A 61 -11.84 0.30 -6.31
C LYS A 61 -13.03 0.38 -5.33
N LYS A 62 -14.18 -0.18 -5.68
CA LYS A 62 -15.38 -0.17 -4.84
C LYS A 62 -15.34 -1.23 -3.74
N HIS A 63 -14.63 -2.34 -3.95
CA HIS A 63 -14.74 -3.51 -3.09
C HIS A 63 -13.79 -3.50 -1.90
N PHE A 64 -12.65 -2.82 -2.02
CA PHE A 64 -11.60 -2.86 -1.00
C PHE A 64 -11.32 -1.46 -0.45
N ASP A 65 -11.31 -1.30 0.86
CA ASP A 65 -11.04 0.01 1.48
C ASP A 65 -9.59 0.49 1.28
N TYR A 66 -8.65 -0.47 1.17
CA TYR A 66 -7.20 -0.24 1.07
C TYR A 66 -6.64 -0.52 -0.35
N HIS A 67 -7.47 -0.34 -1.37
CA HIS A 67 -7.04 -0.48 -2.76
C HIS A 67 -6.09 0.64 -3.17
N CYS A 68 -5.18 0.35 -4.10
CA CYS A 68 -4.36 1.39 -4.71
C CYS A 68 -5.14 2.16 -5.76
N ASP A 69 -4.75 3.41 -6.00
CA ASP A 69 -5.23 4.16 -7.14
C ASP A 69 -4.57 3.63 -8.42
N VAL A 70 -5.23 2.66 -9.05
CA VAL A 70 -4.71 1.97 -10.24
C VAL A 70 -5.34 2.53 -11.51
N ASP A 71 -4.50 2.76 -12.51
CA ASP A 71 -4.89 2.93 -13.92
C ASP A 71 -4.36 1.77 -14.75
N LEU A 72 -5.20 1.28 -15.67
CA LEU A 72 -4.84 0.24 -16.62
C LEU A 72 -4.61 0.90 -17.98
N GLY A 73 -3.35 1.02 -18.38
CA GLY A 73 -2.96 1.46 -19.72
C GLY A 73 -2.87 0.30 -20.69
N ASP A 74 -2.55 0.59 -21.96
CA ASP A 74 -2.49 -0.44 -23.01
C ASP A 74 -1.40 -1.49 -22.77
N GLU A 75 -0.29 -1.08 -22.15
CA GLU A 75 0.89 -1.94 -21.94
C GLU A 75 1.30 -2.08 -20.46
N ASN A 76 0.63 -1.35 -19.57
CA ASN A 76 1.07 -1.23 -18.19
C ASN A 76 -0.08 -1.08 -17.18
N ILE A 77 0.25 -1.46 -15.94
CA ILE A 77 -0.53 -1.20 -14.73
C ILE A 77 0.20 -0.08 -14.01
N LEU A 78 -0.48 1.05 -13.82
CA LEU A 78 0.07 2.24 -13.16
C LEU A 78 -0.55 2.38 -11.78
N LEU A 79 0.27 2.32 -10.73
CA LEU A 79 -0.13 2.60 -9.35
C LEU A 79 0.25 4.04 -9.03
N ARG A 80 -0.74 4.89 -8.77
CA ARG A 80 -0.50 6.28 -8.38
C ARG A 80 -0.32 6.39 -6.87
N TYR A 81 0.63 7.21 -6.46
CA TYR A 81 0.87 7.60 -5.07
C TYR A 81 0.52 9.08 -4.93
N ASN A 82 -0.79 9.39 -4.95
CA ASN A 82 -1.26 10.76 -4.85
C ASN A 82 -1.08 11.31 -3.43
N ASN A 83 -0.56 12.53 -3.31
CA ASN A 83 -0.18 13.13 -2.04
C ASN A 83 -1.35 13.60 -1.17
N ASP A 84 -2.54 13.75 -1.73
CA ASP A 84 -3.81 14.08 -1.08
C ASP A 84 -4.70 12.83 -0.85
N GLY A 85 -4.18 11.65 -1.19
CA GLY A 85 -4.95 10.41 -1.22
C GLY A 85 -4.84 9.58 0.06
N LYS A 86 -5.85 8.71 0.25
CA LYS A 86 -5.88 7.67 1.30
C LYS A 86 -4.61 6.79 1.34
N VAL A 87 -3.92 6.66 0.20
CA VAL A 87 -2.68 5.87 0.07
C VAL A 87 -1.54 6.48 0.87
N LYS A 88 -1.41 7.81 0.93
CA LYS A 88 -0.36 8.45 1.73
C LYS A 88 -0.57 8.25 3.23
N GLU A 89 -1.84 8.24 3.66
CA GLU A 89 -2.22 8.11 5.07
C GLU A 89 -2.19 6.66 5.56
N ASN A 90 -2.69 5.72 4.75
CA ASN A 90 -2.94 4.34 5.17
C ASN A 90 -2.12 3.30 4.40
N GLY A 91 -1.42 3.71 3.34
CA GLY A 91 -0.89 2.79 2.36
C GLY A 91 -1.99 2.19 1.48
N CYS A 92 -1.60 1.27 0.60
CA CYS A 92 -2.50 0.44 -0.18
C CYS A 92 -1.80 -0.82 -0.66
N THR A 93 -2.59 -1.81 -1.10
CA THR A 93 -2.08 -3.09 -1.60
C THR A 93 -2.63 -3.40 -2.98
N VAL A 94 -1.82 -4.01 -3.84
CA VAL A 94 -2.26 -4.65 -5.09
C VAL A 94 -1.84 -6.10 -5.15
N ASP A 95 -2.70 -6.91 -5.76
CA ASP A 95 -2.49 -8.32 -6.02
C ASP A 95 -2.19 -8.50 -7.51
N LEU A 96 -0.99 -8.98 -7.84
CA LEU A 96 -0.53 -9.12 -9.22
C LEU A 96 -0.25 -10.60 -9.52
N LEU A 97 -0.89 -11.13 -10.57
CA LEU A 97 -0.49 -12.42 -11.12
C LEU A 97 0.76 -12.26 -11.96
N THR A 98 1.66 -13.24 -11.93
CA THR A 98 2.87 -13.24 -12.75
C THR A 98 3.34 -14.64 -13.13
N SER A 99 4.02 -14.75 -14.27
CA SER A 99 4.79 -15.94 -14.66
C SER A 99 6.21 -15.94 -14.07
N LYS A 100 6.65 -14.82 -13.48
CA LYS A 100 7.96 -14.69 -12.85
C LYS A 100 8.06 -15.54 -11.59
N THR A 101 9.29 -15.92 -11.26
CA THR A 101 9.63 -16.59 -10.00
C THR A 101 10.60 -15.73 -9.21
N LYS A 102 10.78 -16.06 -7.93
CA LYS A 102 11.69 -15.34 -7.03
C LYS A 102 13.12 -15.22 -7.59
N LYS A 103 13.55 -16.20 -8.38
CA LYS A 103 14.87 -16.26 -9.03
C LYS A 103 14.97 -15.39 -10.29
N SER A 104 13.89 -15.26 -11.07
CA SER A 104 13.92 -14.45 -12.30
C SER A 104 13.98 -12.95 -12.02
N GLY A 105 13.57 -12.55 -10.81
CA GLY A 105 13.45 -11.16 -10.41
C GLY A 105 12.15 -10.53 -10.82
N ILE A 106 11.80 -9.46 -10.11
CA ILE A 106 10.67 -8.59 -10.37
C ILE A 106 11.22 -7.28 -10.94
N LYS A 107 10.64 -6.85 -12.06
CA LYS A 107 10.97 -5.57 -12.71
C LYS A 107 9.75 -4.67 -12.71
N PHE A 108 9.96 -3.43 -12.33
CA PHE A 108 8.96 -2.37 -12.41
C PHE A 108 9.68 -1.05 -12.64
N LYS A 109 8.94 -0.05 -13.09
CA LYS A 109 9.45 1.33 -13.11
C LYS A 109 8.84 2.11 -11.97
N VAL A 110 9.59 3.07 -11.46
CA VAL A 110 9.08 4.10 -10.56
C VAL A 110 9.37 5.43 -11.21
N GLY A 111 8.43 6.36 -11.10
CA GLY A 111 8.59 7.64 -11.74
C GLY A 111 7.84 8.75 -11.05
N VAL A 112 8.21 9.96 -11.45
CA VAL A 112 7.55 11.20 -11.08
C VAL A 112 7.14 11.93 -12.35
N ASN A 113 5.88 12.35 -12.39
CA ASN A 113 5.39 13.35 -13.31
C ASN A 113 5.37 14.70 -12.57
N PHE A 114 6.17 15.65 -13.03
CA PHE A 114 6.37 16.94 -12.39
C PHE A 114 5.97 18.08 -13.32
N VAL A 115 4.69 18.13 -13.65
CA VAL A 115 4.12 19.31 -14.32
C VAL A 115 4.27 20.53 -13.39
N GLY A 116 5.21 21.42 -13.69
CA GLY A 116 5.49 22.66 -12.95
C GLY A 116 6.43 22.50 -11.74
N GLU A 117 6.42 23.47 -10.82
CA GLU A 117 7.30 23.57 -9.63
C GLU A 117 6.86 22.62 -8.48
N CYS A 118 6.57 21.35 -8.77
CA CYS A 118 6.14 20.42 -7.72
C CYS A 118 7.31 19.72 -7.01
N LEU A 119 8.43 19.51 -7.71
CA LEU A 119 9.64 18.96 -7.11
C LEU A 119 10.32 20.05 -6.30
N THR A 120 10.76 19.71 -5.10
CA THR A 120 11.54 20.61 -4.25
C THR A 120 12.97 20.10 -4.18
N ASN A 121 13.88 20.94 -3.69
CA ASN A 121 15.23 20.49 -3.32
C ASN A 121 15.24 19.62 -2.05
N LEU A 122 14.08 19.45 -1.41
CA LEU A 122 13.87 18.57 -0.27
C LEU A 122 13.33 17.23 -0.76
N MET A 123 14.19 16.22 -0.73
CA MET A 123 13.82 14.85 -1.11
C MET A 123 12.60 14.32 -0.35
N ASP A 124 12.39 14.80 0.88
CA ASP A 124 11.42 14.27 1.82
C ASP A 124 9.97 14.49 1.41
N ASP A 125 9.74 15.40 0.46
CA ASP A 125 8.41 15.72 -0.03
C ASP A 125 7.96 14.77 -1.15
N ASN A 126 8.90 14.07 -1.80
CA ASN A 126 8.64 13.28 -3.00
C ASN A 126 9.16 11.85 -2.83
N ILE A 127 8.60 11.09 -1.87
CA ILE A 127 9.03 9.73 -1.54
C ILE A 127 7.88 8.73 -1.69
N ILE A 128 8.16 7.58 -2.30
CA ILE A 128 7.27 6.41 -2.32
C ILE A 128 7.89 5.29 -1.46
N PRO A 129 7.43 5.08 -0.22
CA PRO A 129 7.80 3.91 0.57
C PRO A 129 6.98 2.70 0.15
N PHE A 130 7.62 1.54 0.03
CA PHE A 130 6.95 0.30 -0.37
C PHE A 130 7.61 -0.95 0.21
N VAL A 131 6.81 -2.00 0.31
CA VAL A 131 7.23 -3.36 0.61
C VAL A 131 6.50 -4.32 -0.33
N TYR A 132 6.90 -5.58 -0.30
CA TYR A 132 6.32 -6.59 -1.16
C TYR A 132 6.16 -7.89 -0.39
N SER A 133 5.09 -8.60 -0.72
CA SER A 133 4.92 -10.02 -0.46
C SER A 133 5.03 -10.41 1.02
N LEU A 134 4.45 -9.56 1.86
CA LEU A 134 4.23 -9.80 3.28
C LEU A 134 2.81 -10.35 3.49
N THR A 135 2.59 -11.01 4.63
CA THR A 135 1.22 -11.29 5.09
C THR A 135 0.53 -10.01 5.56
N ASN A 136 -0.80 -10.06 5.63
CA ASN A 136 -1.61 -8.95 6.14
C ASN A 136 -1.34 -8.65 7.62
N GLU A 137 -0.79 -9.60 8.38
CA GLU A 137 -0.33 -9.35 9.76
C GLU A 137 1.05 -8.68 9.78
N GLU A 138 1.97 -9.10 8.90
CA GLU A 138 3.33 -8.55 8.83
C GLU A 138 3.36 -7.12 8.29
N ILE A 139 2.45 -6.75 7.37
CA ILE A 139 2.42 -5.41 6.78
C ILE A 139 2.07 -4.32 7.81
N GLU A 140 1.21 -4.63 8.78
CA GLU A 140 0.82 -3.68 9.84
C GLU A 140 2.02 -3.24 10.70
N GLU A 141 3.02 -4.11 10.87
CA GLU A 141 4.26 -3.77 11.58
C GLU A 141 5.08 -2.71 10.83
N HIS A 142 4.86 -2.55 9.52
CA HIS A 142 5.59 -1.64 8.65
C HIS A 142 4.88 -0.31 8.38
N HIS A 143 3.60 -0.16 8.73
CA HIS A 143 2.85 1.11 8.56
C HIS A 143 3.46 2.29 9.35
N SER A 144 4.16 1.99 10.45
CA SER A 144 4.85 2.99 11.27
C SER A 144 6.36 3.11 10.99
N GLY A 145 6.85 2.38 9.99
CA GLY A 145 8.23 2.42 9.52
C GLY A 145 9.01 1.10 9.69
N PRO A 146 10.35 1.14 9.71
CA PRO A 146 11.15 -0.07 9.81
C PRO A 146 11.07 -0.69 11.21
N ILE A 147 11.26 -2.01 11.29
CA ILE A 147 11.40 -2.71 12.56
C ILE A 147 12.83 -2.51 13.05
N THR A 148 12.98 -2.07 14.30
CA THR A 148 14.28 -1.77 14.92
C THR A 148 14.56 -2.66 16.12
N SER A 149 15.81 -3.06 16.32
CA SER A 149 16.27 -3.72 17.56
C SER A 149 16.75 -2.69 18.58
N ASN A 150 17.07 -3.17 19.79
CA ASN A 150 17.71 -2.36 20.83
C ASN A 150 19.24 -2.24 20.64
N LYS A 151 19.80 -2.85 19.58
CA LYS A 151 21.23 -2.71 19.26
C LYS A 151 21.50 -1.33 18.69
N VAL A 152 22.72 -0.85 18.94
CA VAL A 152 23.18 0.44 18.42
C VAL A 152 23.98 0.24 17.15
N CYS A 153 23.55 0.92 16.07
CA CYS A 153 24.26 0.99 14.80
C CYS A 153 24.87 2.39 14.66
N GLU A 154 26.14 2.45 14.25
CA GLU A 154 26.83 3.71 14.01
C GLU A 154 26.20 4.46 12.82
N GLY A 155 25.97 5.77 12.97
CA GLY A 155 25.44 6.62 11.90
C GLY A 155 23.92 6.75 11.85
N CYS A 156 23.18 6.21 12.84
CA CYS A 156 21.71 6.12 12.83
C CYS A 156 20.95 7.24 13.52
N GLY A 157 21.44 8.47 13.38
CA GLY A 157 20.85 9.68 13.95
C GLY A 157 20.48 9.53 15.43
N ASP A 158 19.51 10.33 15.89
CA ASP A 158 19.19 10.49 17.31
C ASP A 158 18.56 9.26 17.97
N LYS A 159 18.18 8.24 17.19
CA LYS A 159 17.57 7.01 17.72
C LYS A 159 18.56 5.89 17.92
N ASN A 160 19.72 5.91 17.24
CA ASN A 160 20.80 4.92 17.41
C ASN A 160 20.31 3.47 17.45
N LYS A 161 19.21 3.10 16.79
CA LYS A 161 18.69 1.73 16.79
C LYS A 161 18.94 1.09 15.43
N CYS A 162 19.45 -0.12 15.44
CA CYS A 162 19.63 -0.90 14.22
C CYS A 162 18.28 -1.32 13.63
N ILE A 163 18.15 -1.21 12.32
CA ILE A 163 17.04 -1.69 11.51
C ILE A 163 17.23 -3.18 11.24
N THR A 164 16.29 -3.99 11.71
CA THR A 164 16.32 -5.45 11.54
C THR A 164 15.46 -5.96 10.40
N ARG A 165 14.44 -5.18 10.01
CA ARG A 165 13.55 -5.51 8.90
C ARG A 165 12.97 -4.23 8.32
N THR A 166 13.10 -4.05 7.01
CA THR A 166 12.65 -2.85 6.32
C THR A 166 12.32 -3.11 4.85
N GLY A 167 11.48 -2.24 4.30
CA GLY A 167 11.20 -2.15 2.87
C GLY A 167 12.20 -1.28 2.14
N LEU A 168 11.73 -0.72 1.03
CA LEU A 168 12.47 0.25 0.24
C LEU A 168 11.65 1.52 0.10
N GLU A 169 12.33 2.62 -0.13
CA GLU A 169 11.73 3.85 -0.59
C GLU A 169 12.50 4.40 -1.78
N VAL A 170 11.79 5.11 -2.64
CA VAL A 170 12.38 5.88 -3.75
C VAL A 170 11.94 7.31 -3.62
N GLY A 171 12.90 8.23 -3.71
CA GLY A 171 12.67 9.66 -3.61
C GLY A 171 13.22 10.43 -4.81
N TRP A 172 12.62 11.58 -5.08
CA TRP A 172 13.05 12.53 -6.11
C TRP A 172 13.32 13.89 -5.49
N LYS A 173 14.31 14.62 -6.01
CA LYS A 173 14.50 16.04 -5.71
C LYS A 173 15.05 16.75 -6.93
N GLU A 174 14.70 18.02 -7.05
CA GLU A 174 15.31 18.93 -8.01
C GLU A 174 16.58 19.53 -7.39
N GLU A 175 17.70 19.44 -8.10
CA GLU A 175 18.95 20.05 -7.70
C GLU A 175 18.98 21.54 -8.10
N ILE A 176 19.95 22.29 -7.57
CA ILE A 176 20.07 23.73 -7.83
C ILE A 176 20.31 24.04 -9.31
N ASP A 177 20.89 23.10 -10.06
CA ASP A 177 21.14 23.21 -11.50
C ASP A 177 19.95 22.77 -12.37
N GLY A 178 18.80 22.43 -11.77
CA GLY A 178 17.62 21.92 -12.46
C GLY A 178 17.66 20.42 -12.79
N SER A 179 18.77 19.73 -12.49
CA SER A 179 18.84 18.27 -12.66
C SER A 179 17.97 17.56 -11.63
N ILE A 180 17.50 16.35 -11.98
CA ILE A 180 16.68 15.55 -11.08
C ILE A 180 17.52 14.44 -10.47
N SER A 181 17.61 14.45 -9.15
CA SER A 181 18.25 13.38 -8.38
C SER A 181 17.21 12.38 -7.91
N VAL A 182 17.42 11.12 -8.26
CA VAL A 182 16.62 9.99 -7.81
C VAL A 182 17.40 9.18 -6.79
N ILE A 183 16.77 8.90 -5.66
CA ILE A 183 17.39 8.17 -4.56
C ILE A 183 16.58 6.93 -4.28
N SER A 184 17.24 5.77 -4.15
CA SER A 184 16.63 4.55 -3.64
C SER A 184 17.37 4.08 -2.40
N ARG A 185 16.64 3.72 -1.34
CA ARG A 185 17.25 3.30 -0.08
C ARG A 185 16.30 2.43 0.76
N PRO A 186 16.82 1.70 1.76
CA PRO A 186 15.98 1.08 2.77
C PRO A 186 15.20 2.12 3.58
N ILE A 187 13.96 1.80 3.97
CA ILE A 187 13.14 2.72 4.77
C ILE A 187 13.81 2.94 6.13
N GLY A 188 13.97 4.21 6.52
CA GLY A 188 14.63 4.64 7.76
C GLY A 188 16.15 4.76 7.69
N GLU A 189 16.77 4.41 6.56
CA GLU A 189 18.20 4.59 6.35
C GLU A 189 18.49 6.07 6.02
N PRO A 190 19.39 6.77 6.74
CA PRO A 190 19.77 8.13 6.40
C PRO A 190 20.64 8.21 5.14
N GLN A 191 21.32 7.12 4.77
CA GLN A 191 22.20 7.05 3.60
C GLN A 191 21.48 6.61 2.32
N ASN A 192 22.00 7.06 1.18
CA ASN A 192 21.28 7.08 -0.09
C ASN A 192 22.09 6.39 -1.19
N ILE A 193 21.43 5.59 -2.05
CA ILE A 193 21.92 5.32 -3.40
C ILE A 193 21.41 6.46 -4.26
N SER A 194 22.30 7.40 -4.62
CA SER A 194 21.94 8.54 -5.46
C SER A 194 22.22 8.25 -6.92
N LEU A 195 21.24 8.48 -7.77
CA LEU A 195 21.35 8.53 -9.21
C LEU A 195 21.01 9.95 -9.63
N GLN A 196 21.99 10.68 -10.14
CA GLN A 196 21.72 11.96 -10.78
C GLN A 196 21.32 11.67 -12.22
N LEU A 197 20.13 12.13 -12.61
CA LEU A 197 19.65 12.04 -13.98
C LEU A 197 19.77 13.42 -14.60
N GLU A 198 20.56 13.50 -15.68
CA GLU A 198 20.48 14.65 -16.57
C GLU A 198 19.09 14.63 -17.20
N HIS A 199 18.42 15.77 -17.11
CA HIS A 199 17.05 15.94 -17.50
C HIS A 199 17.00 17.02 -18.58
N GLU A 200 16.36 16.74 -19.72
CA GLU A 200 16.15 17.73 -20.78
C GLU A 200 14.98 18.63 -20.36
N GLU A 201 15.09 19.95 -20.57
CA GLU A 201 14.11 20.96 -20.09
C GLU A 201 12.64 20.69 -20.52
N ASP A 202 12.43 19.86 -21.54
CA ASP A 202 11.11 19.57 -22.13
C ASP A 202 10.47 18.24 -21.63
N ASP A 203 11.18 17.43 -20.85
CA ASP A 203 10.66 16.13 -20.42
C ASP A 203 9.78 16.29 -19.16
N GLU A 204 8.47 16.08 -19.20
CA GLU A 204 7.63 16.18 -17.98
C GLU A 204 7.72 14.92 -17.07
N LEU A 205 8.57 13.95 -17.44
CA LEU A 205 8.56 12.60 -16.90
C LEU A 205 9.97 12.08 -16.61
N VAL A 206 10.21 11.69 -15.36
CA VAL A 206 11.42 10.96 -14.97
C VAL A 206 11.05 9.58 -14.47
N GLU A 207 11.51 8.54 -15.17
CA GLU A 207 11.34 7.13 -14.81
C GLU A 207 12.70 6.46 -14.57
N ILE A 208 12.78 5.61 -13.54
CA ILE A 208 13.86 4.64 -13.37
C ILE A 208 13.31 3.22 -13.39
N GLU A 209 14.04 2.28 -14.00
CA GLU A 209 13.70 0.85 -13.92
C GLU A 209 14.37 0.25 -12.69
N MET A 210 13.57 -0.37 -11.83
CA MET A 210 14.03 -1.15 -10.69
C MET A 210 13.87 -2.64 -10.99
N GLU A 211 14.90 -3.41 -10.68
CA GLU A 211 14.87 -4.87 -10.69
C GLU A 211 15.31 -5.39 -9.32
N ILE A 212 14.47 -6.22 -8.72
CA ILE A 212 14.71 -6.85 -7.42
C ILE A 212 14.76 -8.36 -7.60
N LYS A 213 15.87 -8.98 -7.21
CA LYS A 213 16.14 -10.43 -7.33
C LYS A 213 16.58 -11.01 -6.01
N GLU A 214 16.23 -12.26 -5.71
CA GLU A 214 16.86 -12.99 -4.62
C GLU A 214 18.14 -13.69 -5.11
N ILE A 215 19.28 -13.39 -4.49
CA ILE A 215 20.55 -14.08 -4.71
C ILE A 215 21.07 -14.59 -3.37
N LYS A 216 21.22 -15.91 -3.23
CA LYS A 216 21.69 -16.55 -1.99
C LYS A 216 20.91 -16.11 -0.73
N LYS A 217 19.58 -16.00 -0.83
CA LYS A 217 18.67 -15.54 0.24
C LYS A 217 18.78 -14.06 0.60
N ARG A 218 19.27 -13.23 -0.32
CA ARG A 218 19.49 -11.79 -0.14
C ARG A 218 18.85 -11.02 -1.28
N PRO A 219 18.21 -9.86 -1.04
CA PRO A 219 17.71 -9.03 -2.13
C PRO A 219 18.90 -8.36 -2.82
N LYS A 220 18.98 -8.50 -4.13
CA LYS A 220 19.81 -7.69 -5.00
C LYS A 220 18.90 -6.71 -5.72
N ILE A 221 19.14 -5.43 -5.47
CA ILE A 221 18.43 -4.32 -6.11
C ILE A 221 19.35 -3.78 -7.19
N SER A 222 18.82 -3.65 -8.40
CA SER A 222 19.49 -2.98 -9.51
C SER A 222 18.59 -1.90 -10.06
N VAL A 223 19.15 -0.71 -10.22
CA VAL A 223 18.47 0.46 -10.78
C VAL A 223 19.08 0.73 -12.16
N LYS A 224 18.24 1.09 -13.13
CA LYS A 224 18.66 1.60 -14.43
C LYS A 224 18.10 3.02 -14.66
N PRO A 225 18.94 3.96 -15.15
CA PRO A 225 20.37 3.79 -15.46
C PRO A 225 21.20 3.47 -14.20
N LYS A 226 22.39 2.88 -14.40
CA LYS A 226 23.21 2.34 -13.29
C LYS A 226 23.55 3.46 -12.31
N ALA A 227 23.12 3.30 -11.06
CA ALA A 227 23.46 4.22 -9.97
C ALA A 227 24.80 3.84 -9.32
N SER A 228 25.55 4.85 -8.89
CA SER A 228 26.74 4.67 -8.04
C SER A 228 26.33 4.61 -6.57
N PHE A 229 26.73 3.55 -5.87
CA PHE A 229 26.53 3.44 -4.42
C PHE A 229 27.64 4.19 -3.67
N ASN A 230 27.28 5.25 -2.96
CA ASN A 230 28.20 6.02 -2.12
C ASN A 230 27.73 6.01 -0.66
N GLY A 231 27.80 4.85 0.01
CA GLY A 231 27.47 4.71 1.44
C GLY A 231 28.60 4.07 2.24
N LYS A 232 29.00 4.69 3.35
CA LYS A 232 30.01 4.17 4.31
C LYS A 232 29.41 3.67 5.62
N PHE A 233 28.18 4.07 5.96
CA PHE A 233 27.50 3.66 7.19
C PHE A 233 26.12 3.11 6.87
N SER A 234 25.65 2.16 7.67
CA SER A 234 24.36 1.53 7.47
C SER A 234 23.67 1.37 8.81
N CYS A 235 22.41 1.74 8.87
CA CYS A 235 21.53 1.45 9.99
C CYS A 235 20.96 0.06 9.96
N LEU A 236 21.23 -0.71 8.92
CA LEU A 236 20.85 -2.09 8.85
C LEU A 236 21.71 -2.92 9.80
N GLU A 237 21.07 -3.69 10.69
CA GLU A 237 21.76 -4.67 11.52
C GLU A 237 22.54 -5.69 10.66
N ASP A 238 21.95 -6.06 9.51
CA ASP A 238 22.57 -6.88 8.50
C ASP A 238 22.12 -6.36 7.13
N ASN A 239 23.03 -5.75 6.35
CA ASN A 239 22.74 -5.18 5.03
C ASN A 239 22.00 -6.15 4.09
N GLU A 240 22.18 -7.44 4.28
CA GLU A 240 21.70 -8.47 3.37
C GLU A 240 20.43 -9.15 3.85
N LYS A 241 20.10 -9.03 5.14
CA LYS A 241 18.91 -9.65 5.74
C LYS A 241 17.86 -8.64 6.21
N SER A 242 18.28 -7.41 6.54
CA SER A 242 17.36 -6.39 7.03
C SER A 242 16.43 -5.88 5.93
N ILE A 243 16.84 -5.92 4.66
CA ILE A 243 15.96 -5.58 3.55
C ILE A 243 15.11 -6.81 3.22
N ILE A 244 13.78 -6.63 3.20
CA ILE A 244 12.85 -7.71 2.87
C ILE A 244 13.17 -8.20 1.44
N SER A 245 13.26 -9.52 1.27
CA SER A 245 13.41 -10.14 -0.06
C SER A 245 12.05 -10.33 -0.73
N PRO A 246 11.91 -10.08 -2.04
CA PRO A 246 10.65 -10.28 -2.73
C PRO A 246 10.25 -11.74 -2.63
N ASN A 247 8.99 -11.99 -2.30
CA ASN A 247 8.45 -13.34 -2.29
C ASN A 247 7.41 -13.46 -3.41
N ILE A 248 7.31 -14.65 -4.00
CA ILE A 248 6.36 -14.90 -5.08
C ILE A 248 5.77 -16.25 -4.78
N TRP A 249 4.48 -16.29 -4.48
CA TRP A 249 3.81 -17.50 -4.05
C TRP A 249 3.27 -18.25 -5.26
N GLU A 250 3.60 -19.53 -5.35
CA GLU A 250 2.98 -20.42 -6.32
C GLU A 250 1.50 -20.59 -5.97
N ILE A 251 0.63 -20.50 -6.96
CA ILE A 251 -0.82 -20.69 -6.77
C ILE A 251 -1.11 -22.19 -6.64
N ASP A 252 -1.79 -22.57 -5.57
CA ASP A 252 -2.34 -23.91 -5.39
C ASP A 252 -3.75 -23.98 -6.01
N GLY A 253 -3.83 -24.52 -7.22
CA GLY A 253 -5.07 -24.63 -8.00
C GLY A 253 -5.01 -23.95 -9.36
N THR A 254 -6.18 -23.55 -9.86
CA THR A 254 -6.30 -22.90 -11.18
C THR A 254 -6.18 -21.38 -11.04
N SER A 255 -5.16 -20.81 -11.67
CA SER A 255 -5.05 -19.36 -11.86
C SER A 255 -6.09 -18.87 -12.89
N PRO A 256 -6.72 -17.70 -12.70
CA PRO A 256 -7.60 -17.12 -13.72
C PRO A 256 -6.83 -16.67 -14.98
N ASP A 257 -5.50 -16.59 -14.91
CA ASP A 257 -4.60 -16.46 -16.06
C ASP A 257 -3.69 -17.69 -16.13
N LEU A 258 -3.91 -18.55 -17.13
CA LEU A 258 -3.22 -19.84 -17.27
C LEU A 258 -1.70 -19.71 -17.45
N GLU A 259 -1.22 -18.55 -17.93
CA GLU A 259 0.21 -18.28 -18.13
C GLU A 259 0.87 -17.74 -16.86
N LYS A 260 0.09 -17.20 -15.92
CA LYS A 260 0.58 -16.54 -14.70
C LYS A 260 0.21 -17.38 -13.47
N LYS A 261 1.12 -18.30 -13.12
CA LYS A 261 0.92 -19.32 -12.06
C LYS A 261 1.36 -18.87 -10.66
N ASN A 262 1.77 -17.62 -10.50
CA ASN A 262 2.22 -17.11 -9.22
C ASN A 262 1.51 -15.80 -8.86
N LEU A 263 1.41 -15.57 -7.55
CA LEU A 263 0.94 -14.32 -6.97
C LEU A 263 2.13 -13.50 -6.44
N PHE A 264 2.15 -12.24 -6.82
CA PHE A 264 3.03 -11.21 -6.28
C PHE A 264 2.17 -10.10 -5.67
N VAL A 265 2.26 -9.94 -4.36
CA VAL A 265 1.58 -8.86 -3.64
C VAL A 265 2.55 -7.70 -3.46
N PHE A 266 2.10 -6.49 -3.79
CA PHE A 266 2.89 -5.27 -3.65
C PHE A 266 2.14 -4.26 -2.78
N HIS A 267 2.84 -3.66 -1.82
CA HIS A 267 2.27 -2.72 -0.86
C HIS A 267 2.95 -1.36 -1.00
N LEU A 268 2.16 -0.33 -1.29
CA LEU A 268 2.57 1.05 -1.08
C LEU A 268 2.32 1.38 0.39
N LEU A 269 3.35 1.81 1.10
CA LEU A 269 3.25 2.15 2.51
C LEU A 269 2.77 3.60 2.69
N PRO A 270 2.18 3.93 3.84
CA PRO A 270 1.91 5.33 4.17
C PRO A 270 3.22 6.11 4.30
N LEU A 271 3.20 7.42 4.03
CA LEU A 271 4.40 8.27 4.14
C LEU A 271 4.94 8.28 5.58
N SER A 272 4.08 8.05 6.58
CA SER A 272 4.46 7.89 7.98
C SER A 272 5.44 6.74 8.25
N ALA A 273 5.56 5.79 7.31
CA ALA A 273 6.55 4.73 7.37
C ALA A 273 7.98 5.23 7.09
N SER A 274 8.13 6.31 6.32
CA SER A 274 9.44 6.91 6.08
C SER A 274 9.98 7.62 7.34
N LEU A 275 11.30 7.86 7.37
CA LEU A 275 11.96 8.51 8.51
C LEU A 275 11.37 9.90 8.82
N LYS A 276 10.87 10.58 7.79
CA LYS A 276 10.49 11.99 7.87
C LYS A 276 8.99 12.14 7.68
N LYS A 277 8.34 12.44 8.79
CA LYS A 277 6.88 12.43 8.97
C LYS A 277 6.16 13.70 8.51
N ASN A 278 6.91 14.74 8.15
CA ASN A 278 6.39 16.08 7.87
C ASN A 278 6.59 16.48 6.41
N GLY A 279 6.49 15.52 5.47
CA GLY A 279 6.56 15.87 4.05
C GLY A 279 5.44 16.85 3.71
N HIS A 280 5.79 17.96 3.09
CA HIS A 280 4.79 18.89 2.55
C HIS A 280 3.98 18.16 1.47
N GLU A 281 2.71 18.54 1.29
CA GLU A 281 1.94 18.10 0.14
C GLU A 281 2.56 18.70 -1.13
N THR A 282 3.37 17.93 -1.84
CA THR A 282 3.77 18.30 -3.21
C THR A 282 2.72 17.81 -4.20
N GLY A 283 2.46 18.60 -5.23
CA GLY A 283 1.52 18.23 -6.30
C GLY A 283 2.07 17.19 -7.29
N CYS A 284 3.20 16.54 -7.00
CA CYS A 284 3.86 15.65 -7.96
C CYS A 284 3.08 14.35 -8.16
N GLY A 285 2.95 13.95 -9.42
CA GLY A 285 2.37 12.67 -9.82
C GLY A 285 3.37 11.54 -9.63
N LEU A 286 3.51 11.03 -8.42
CA LEU A 286 4.36 9.88 -8.09
C LEU A 286 3.67 8.58 -8.49
N TYR A 287 4.41 7.63 -9.09
CA TYR A 287 3.82 6.36 -9.51
C TYR A 287 4.80 5.18 -9.56
N ILE A 288 4.22 3.98 -9.57
CA ILE A 288 4.87 2.70 -9.88
C ILE A 288 4.19 2.07 -11.09
N LYS A 289 4.98 1.49 -12.00
CA LYS A 289 4.50 0.96 -13.28
C LYS A 289 4.97 -0.48 -13.49
N PHE A 290 4.01 -1.38 -13.66
CA PHE A 290 4.24 -2.79 -14.00
C PHE A 290 3.86 -3.04 -15.45
N SER A 291 4.63 -3.88 -16.17
CA SER A 291 4.30 -4.25 -17.55
C SER A 291 3.19 -5.32 -17.58
N LEU A 292 2.16 -5.12 -18.39
CA LEU A 292 1.08 -6.10 -18.60
C LEU A 292 1.56 -7.40 -19.25
N LYS A 293 2.72 -7.37 -19.90
CA LYS A 293 3.38 -8.58 -20.42
C LYS A 293 3.81 -9.51 -19.29
N ASP A 294 4.28 -8.95 -18.19
CA ASP A 294 4.85 -9.71 -17.07
C ASP A 294 3.86 -9.89 -15.91
N PHE A 295 2.86 -9.01 -15.82
CA PHE A 295 1.90 -8.94 -14.71
C PHE A 295 0.47 -8.81 -15.19
N ALA A 296 -0.48 -9.31 -14.41
CA ALA A 296 -1.89 -9.01 -14.57
C ALA A 296 -2.47 -8.59 -13.21
N LEU A 297 -3.28 -7.54 -13.18
CA LEU A 297 -3.94 -7.11 -11.95
C LEU A 297 -5.05 -8.09 -11.60
N LEU A 298 -5.00 -8.63 -10.38
CA LEU A 298 -6.01 -9.53 -9.85
C LEU A 298 -7.08 -8.72 -9.10
N THR A 299 -8.32 -9.17 -9.20
CA THR A 299 -9.47 -8.69 -8.42
C THR A 299 -10.31 -9.87 -7.97
N VAL A 300 -11.24 -9.65 -7.05
CA VAL A 300 -12.27 -10.64 -6.70
C VAL A 300 -13.61 -10.11 -7.19
N LYS A 301 -14.27 -10.89 -8.04
CA LYS A 301 -15.64 -10.57 -8.45
C LYS A 301 -16.58 -10.87 -7.29
N THR A 302 -17.30 -9.84 -6.85
CA THR A 302 -18.52 -10.09 -6.10
C THR A 302 -19.54 -10.64 -7.06
N ASP A 303 -20.23 -11.70 -6.65
CA ASP A 303 -21.47 -12.08 -7.30
C ASP A 303 -22.45 -10.90 -7.13
N ASP A 304 -22.42 -9.95 -8.07
CA ASP A 304 -23.35 -8.82 -8.10
C ASP A 304 -24.81 -9.31 -8.19
N SER A 305 -25.00 -10.59 -8.54
CA SER A 305 -26.26 -11.33 -8.44
C SER A 305 -26.81 -11.47 -7.02
N LYS A 306 -26.03 -11.15 -5.98
CA LYS A 306 -26.53 -11.09 -4.59
C LYS A 306 -26.74 -9.67 -4.05
N SER A 307 -26.29 -8.61 -4.73
CA SER A 307 -26.41 -7.23 -4.21
C SER A 307 -27.35 -6.30 -4.97
N SER A 308 -28.10 -6.83 -5.95
CA SER A 308 -29.12 -6.07 -6.67
C SER A 308 -30.37 -6.90 -6.91
N ASP A 309 -30.96 -7.40 -5.83
CA ASP A 309 -32.37 -7.11 -5.64
C ASP A 309 -32.46 -6.28 -4.37
N GLY A 310 -33.10 -5.12 -4.46
CA GLY A 310 -33.67 -4.42 -3.30
C GLY A 310 -34.74 -5.25 -2.56
N SER A 311 -34.70 -6.58 -2.63
CA SER A 311 -35.57 -7.51 -1.92
C SER A 311 -35.17 -7.66 -0.44
N LEU A 312 -33.98 -7.20 -0.06
CA LEU A 312 -33.55 -7.16 1.34
C LEU A 312 -34.33 -6.17 2.22
N ASN A 313 -35.39 -5.54 1.72
CA ASN A 313 -36.42 -5.01 2.60
C ASN A 313 -37.84 -5.41 2.22
N LEU A 314 -38.12 -6.23 1.21
CA LEU A 314 -39.51 -6.63 1.00
C LEU A 314 -39.98 -7.59 2.10
N TRP A 315 -39.18 -8.61 2.43
CA TRP A 315 -39.51 -9.53 3.54
C TRP A 315 -39.44 -8.86 4.91
N ILE A 316 -38.51 -7.93 5.11
CA ILE A 316 -38.44 -7.13 6.35
C ILE A 316 -39.64 -6.18 6.44
N LEU A 317 -40.01 -5.49 5.35
CA LEU A 317 -41.20 -4.64 5.30
C LEU A 317 -42.49 -5.45 5.49
N ILE A 318 -42.60 -6.64 4.88
CA ILE A 318 -43.73 -7.56 5.09
C ILE A 318 -43.77 -8.01 6.55
N SER A 319 -42.64 -8.39 7.15
CA SER A 319 -42.55 -8.79 8.55
C SER A 319 -42.97 -7.66 9.49
N VAL A 320 -42.48 -6.43 9.25
CA VAL A 320 -42.86 -5.23 10.00
C VAL A 320 -44.35 -4.92 9.82
N ALA A 321 -44.89 -5.02 8.61
CA ALA A 321 -46.31 -4.78 8.35
C ALA A 321 -47.22 -5.79 9.08
N VAL A 322 -46.86 -7.09 9.04
CA VAL A 322 -47.59 -8.14 9.78
C VAL A 322 -47.53 -7.88 11.28
N PHE A 323 -46.37 -7.49 11.81
CA PHE A 323 -46.21 -7.18 13.23
C PHE A 323 -47.09 -6.00 13.66
N ILE A 324 -47.20 -4.96 12.84
CA ILE A 324 -48.08 -3.81 13.09
C ILE A 324 -49.56 -4.24 13.11
N VAL A 325 -50.00 -5.08 12.17
CA VAL A 325 -51.39 -5.57 12.13
C VAL A 325 -51.72 -6.42 13.37
N ILE A 326 -50.79 -7.26 13.82
CA ILE A 326 -50.96 -8.04 15.06
C ILE A 326 -51.08 -7.11 16.27
N LEU A 327 -50.20 -6.10 16.38
CA LEU A 327 -50.24 -5.10 17.45
C LEU A 327 -51.57 -4.36 17.50
N LEU A 328 -52.07 -3.89 16.35
CA LEU A 328 -53.36 -3.20 16.24
C LEU A 328 -54.53 -4.13 16.61
N SER A 329 -54.46 -5.40 16.22
CA SER A 329 -55.48 -6.40 16.57
C SER A 329 -55.53 -6.65 18.09
N ILE A 330 -54.37 -6.77 18.74
CA ILE A 330 -54.27 -6.93 20.20
C ILE A 330 -54.84 -5.68 20.90
N LEU A 331 -54.49 -4.48 20.45
CA LEU A 331 -55.02 -3.23 21.01
C LEU A 331 -56.54 -3.14 20.89
N ALA A 332 -57.11 -3.54 19.75
CA ALA A 332 -58.55 -3.57 19.56
C ALA A 332 -59.25 -4.54 20.52
N ILE A 333 -58.68 -5.74 20.72
CA ILE A 333 -59.20 -6.73 21.69
C ILE A 333 -59.18 -6.17 23.11
N VAL A 334 -58.08 -5.52 23.50
CA VAL A 334 -57.95 -4.89 24.83
C VAL A 334 -58.98 -3.77 25.01
N LEU A 335 -59.20 -2.91 24.02
CA LEU A 335 -60.21 -1.85 24.08
C LEU A 335 -61.63 -2.41 24.23
N VAL A 336 -61.98 -3.44 23.43
CA VAL A 336 -63.29 -4.11 23.54
C VAL A 336 -63.46 -4.73 24.93
N TYR A 337 -62.42 -5.40 25.45
CA TYR A 337 -62.42 -5.94 26.80
C TYR A 337 -62.70 -4.86 27.85
N PHE A 338 -62.04 -3.70 27.77
CA PHE A 338 -62.29 -2.59 28.70
C PHE A 338 -63.70 -2.00 28.56
N ILE A 339 -64.24 -1.88 27.35
CA ILE A 339 -65.61 -1.38 27.12
C ILE A 339 -66.65 -2.37 27.69
N CYS A 340 -66.47 -3.67 27.45
CA CYS A 340 -67.34 -4.71 28.00
C CYS A 340 -67.24 -4.79 29.53
N LYS A 341 -66.02 -4.69 30.09
CA LYS A 341 -65.80 -4.65 31.54
C LYS A 341 -66.45 -3.42 32.18
N LYS A 342 -66.41 -2.27 31.51
CA LYS A 342 -67.07 -1.03 31.98
C LYS A 342 -68.59 -1.14 31.98
N LYS A 343 -69.20 -1.96 31.10
CA LYS A 343 -70.63 -2.27 31.13
C LYS A 343 -71.00 -3.28 32.24
N SER A 344 -70.10 -4.19 32.60
CA SER A 344 -70.31 -5.16 33.68
C SER A 344 -70.08 -4.61 35.08
N SER A 345 -69.59 -3.37 35.23
CA SER A 345 -69.37 -2.70 36.51
C SER A 345 -70.43 -1.62 36.75
N LYS A 346 -71.70 -2.00 36.62
CA LYS A 346 -72.85 -1.26 37.13
C LYS A 346 -73.72 -2.21 37.96
N GLU A 347 -73.13 -2.89 38.93
CA GLU A 347 -73.87 -3.40 40.08
C GLU A 347 -72.92 -3.65 41.24
N ASN A 348 -73.38 -3.27 42.44
CA ASN A 348 -72.76 -3.41 43.74
C ASN A 348 -71.59 -2.46 44.07
N LYS A 349 -71.96 -1.20 44.39
CA LYS A 349 -71.33 -0.45 45.47
C LYS A 349 -71.79 -1.05 46.80
N ILE A 350 -70.90 -1.77 47.48
CA ILE A 350 -70.98 -2.04 48.92
C ILE A 350 -69.67 -1.52 49.52
N ASP A 351 -69.83 -0.76 50.60
CA ASP A 351 -68.83 -0.01 51.33
C ASP A 351 -67.70 -0.87 51.94
N SER A 352 -66.69 -0.15 52.46
CA SER A 352 -65.75 -0.53 53.55
C SER A 352 -64.26 -0.61 53.12
N PRO A 353 -63.29 -0.47 54.05
CA PRO A 353 -62.69 0.82 54.38
C PRO A 353 -61.17 0.85 54.20
N TYR A 354 -60.66 2.07 54.24
CA TYR A 354 -59.26 2.48 54.17
C TYR A 354 -58.33 1.76 55.17
N THR A 355 -57.19 1.24 54.69
CA THR A 355 -55.98 1.05 55.52
C THR A 355 -54.72 1.07 54.63
N PRO A 356 -53.65 1.81 55.00
CA PRO A 356 -52.50 2.04 54.14
C PRO A 356 -51.40 0.97 54.32
N PRO A 357 -50.70 0.52 53.26
CA PRO A 357 -49.53 -0.33 53.42
C PRO A 357 -48.24 0.48 53.61
N ARG A 358 -47.67 0.22 54.79
CA ARG A 358 -46.27 0.30 55.23
C ARG A 358 -45.18 0.32 54.15
N LYS A 359 -44.20 1.20 54.39
CA LYS A 359 -42.78 1.12 53.97
C LYS A 359 -42.15 -0.23 54.32
N PRO A 360 -41.25 -0.74 53.45
CA PRO A 360 -40.00 -1.34 53.90
C PRO A 360 -38.81 -0.69 53.14
N SER A 361 -37.93 0.03 53.85
CA SER A 361 -36.70 -0.47 54.48
C SER A 361 -35.56 -0.69 53.47
N ASP A 362 -34.65 0.28 53.44
CA ASP A 362 -33.32 0.19 52.85
C ASP A 362 -32.52 -1.01 53.39
N PRO A 363 -31.57 -1.52 52.59
CA PRO A 363 -30.31 -1.91 53.20
C PRO A 363 -29.07 -1.38 52.45
N LYS A 364 -28.27 -0.67 53.25
CA LYS A 364 -26.81 -0.81 53.39
C LYS A 364 -25.92 -0.41 52.21
N LEU A 365 -25.51 0.85 52.32
CA LEU A 365 -24.25 1.42 51.81
C LEU A 365 -23.04 0.61 52.33
N LYS A 366 -22.16 0.18 51.41
CA LYS A 366 -20.81 -0.34 51.71
C LYS A 366 -19.79 0.72 51.35
N ASP A 367 -18.94 1.07 52.32
CA ASP A 367 -17.77 1.93 52.15
C ASP A 367 -16.73 1.34 51.19
N PRO A 368 -16.07 2.16 50.36
CA PRO A 368 -14.75 1.86 49.84
C PRO A 368 -13.64 2.60 50.59
N LYS A 369 -12.64 1.80 50.99
CA LYS A 369 -11.34 2.18 51.56
C LYS A 369 -10.55 3.20 50.73
N PRO A 370 -9.61 3.93 51.35
CA PRO A 370 -8.89 5.05 50.76
C PRO A 370 -7.72 4.62 49.84
N LYS A 371 -7.51 5.36 48.75
CA LYS A 371 -6.29 5.30 47.92
C LYS A 371 -5.24 6.29 48.45
N PRO A 372 -3.95 5.92 48.53
CA PRO A 372 -2.90 6.84 48.90
C PRO A 372 -2.44 7.70 47.70
N LYS A 373 -2.20 8.98 47.99
CA LYS A 373 -1.56 9.97 47.12
C LYS A 373 -0.08 9.60 46.90
N ARG A 374 0.39 9.62 45.65
CA ARG A 374 1.81 9.75 45.34
C ARG A 374 2.02 11.02 44.51
N LYS A 375 2.69 12.00 45.13
CA LYS A 375 3.25 13.19 44.49
C LYS A 375 4.46 12.74 43.65
N VAL A 376 4.54 13.19 42.40
CA VAL A 376 5.82 13.37 41.71
C VAL A 376 5.79 14.77 41.11
N LYS A 377 6.75 15.56 41.56
CA LYS A 377 7.08 16.91 41.12
C LYS A 377 8.34 16.74 40.29
N THR A 378 8.31 17.14 39.02
CA THR A 378 9.53 17.42 38.27
C THR A 378 9.26 18.65 37.40
N GLU A 379 9.84 19.76 37.83
CA GLU A 379 10.10 20.94 37.03
C GLU A 379 11.17 20.57 36.02
N ASP A 380 11.00 20.91 34.74
CA ASP A 380 12.13 21.15 33.86
C ASP A 380 11.84 22.37 32.97
N LYS A 381 12.78 23.30 33.06
CA LYS A 381 12.89 24.58 32.37
C LYS A 381 12.89 24.39 30.85
N TYR A 382 12.08 25.17 30.14
CA TYR A 382 12.36 25.52 28.76
C TYR A 382 13.09 26.87 28.74
N GLU A 383 14.37 26.85 28.34
CA GLU A 383 15.08 28.05 27.90
C GLU A 383 14.69 28.33 26.45
N THR A 384 13.99 29.45 26.23
CA THR A 384 13.70 30.00 24.91
C THR A 384 14.95 30.70 24.39
N ILE A 385 15.66 30.08 23.44
CA ILE A 385 16.71 30.75 22.67
C ILE A 385 16.03 31.43 21.48
N THR A 386 15.84 32.74 21.60
CA THR A 386 15.41 33.62 20.51
C THR A 386 16.63 34.06 19.71
N THR A 387 16.91 33.39 18.59
CA THR A 387 17.94 33.86 17.65
C THR A 387 17.28 34.76 16.61
N LYS A 388 17.50 36.07 16.75
CA LYS A 388 17.24 37.09 15.72
C LYS A 388 18.09 36.77 14.49
N ILE A 389 17.44 36.50 13.35
CA ILE A 389 18.09 36.56 12.05
C ILE A 389 17.68 37.87 11.39
N SER A 390 18.68 38.72 11.20
CA SER A 390 18.63 39.96 10.45
C SER A 390 18.45 39.68 8.96
N GLN A 391 17.41 40.24 8.35
CA GLN A 391 17.36 40.45 6.90
C GLN A 391 18.40 41.48 6.47
N PRO A 392 18.96 41.36 5.26
CA PRO A 392 19.32 42.52 4.47
C PRO A 392 18.28 42.76 3.38
N ASP A 393 17.59 43.89 3.52
CA ASP A 393 16.99 44.62 2.39
C ASP A 393 18.09 45.01 1.40
N LEU A 394 17.88 44.75 0.11
CA LEU A 394 18.42 45.59 -0.95
C LEU A 394 17.42 45.69 -2.10
N PHE A 395 16.85 46.88 -2.17
CA PHE A 395 16.05 47.42 -3.27
C PHE A 395 16.81 47.42 -4.60
N ALA A 396 16.12 47.11 -5.70
CA ALA A 396 16.03 48.01 -6.85
C ALA A 396 14.92 47.60 -7.84
N LYS A 397 13.86 48.41 -7.88
CA LYS A 397 12.88 48.46 -8.97
C LYS A 397 13.51 49.13 -10.20
N LYS A 398 13.23 48.62 -11.41
CA LYS A 398 12.83 49.45 -12.56
C LYS A 398 12.24 48.59 -13.67
N GLY A 399 10.99 48.88 -14.03
CA GLY A 399 10.30 48.26 -15.16
C GLY A 399 10.55 48.99 -16.49
N GLN A 400 10.27 48.31 -17.59
CA GLN A 400 9.57 48.79 -18.81
C GLN A 400 9.74 47.76 -19.95
N LYS A 401 8.64 47.16 -20.39
CA LYS A 401 8.38 46.83 -21.81
C LYS A 401 7.70 48.08 -22.44
N PRO A 402 7.66 48.32 -23.77
CA PRO A 402 7.69 47.34 -24.87
C PRO A 402 8.51 47.77 -26.13
N GLY A 403 8.68 46.87 -27.11
CA GLY A 403 9.14 47.28 -28.45
C GLY A 403 9.51 46.13 -29.39
N THR A 404 8.83 46.07 -30.53
CA THR A 404 8.85 45.00 -31.54
C THR A 404 9.72 45.38 -32.74
N LYS A 405 10.68 44.51 -33.13
CA LYS A 405 11.34 44.33 -34.47
C LYS A 405 12.14 45.51 -35.08
N PRO A 406 12.99 45.34 -36.13
CA PRO A 406 13.37 44.13 -36.88
C PRO A 406 14.88 43.85 -37.02
N ILE A 407 15.14 42.69 -37.62
CA ILE A 407 16.39 42.07 -38.09
C ILE A 407 17.26 43.04 -38.92
N ALA A 408 18.55 43.16 -38.55
CA ALA A 408 19.60 43.66 -39.43
C ALA A 408 20.72 42.61 -39.53
N LYS A 409 20.93 42.12 -40.76
CA LYS A 409 22.05 41.27 -41.16
C LYS A 409 23.33 42.08 -41.13
N THR A 410 24.31 41.67 -40.34
CA THR A 410 25.69 42.15 -40.48
C THR A 410 26.55 41.01 -40.98
N ALA A 411 27.03 41.17 -42.21
CA ALA A 411 28.04 40.32 -42.82
C ALA A 411 29.37 40.49 -42.08
N ILE A 412 29.92 39.39 -41.57
CA ILE A 412 31.32 39.33 -41.14
C ILE A 412 32.05 38.52 -42.20
N LYS A 413 32.84 39.24 -43.01
CA LYS A 413 33.96 38.66 -43.76
C LYS A 413 35.05 38.32 -42.75
N ASN A 414 35.46 37.06 -42.72
CA ASN A 414 36.80 36.68 -42.27
C ASN A 414 37.35 35.68 -43.28
N ASP A 415 38.21 36.19 -44.16
CA ASP A 415 39.23 35.40 -44.83
C ASP A 415 40.15 34.79 -43.77
N THR A 416 40.57 33.53 -43.95
CA THR A 416 41.98 33.09 -43.90
C THR A 416 42.11 31.55 -43.93
N LYS A 417 42.87 31.08 -44.94
CA LYS A 417 43.67 29.84 -45.05
C LYS A 417 42.98 28.47 -45.17
N THR A 418 42.83 28.09 -46.44
CA THR A 418 43.26 26.83 -47.07
C THR A 418 43.98 25.80 -46.20
N GLY A 419 43.26 24.72 -45.87
CA GLY A 419 43.81 23.40 -45.56
C GLY A 419 43.20 22.36 -46.51
N LYS A 420 44.04 21.63 -47.25
CA LYS A 420 43.66 20.61 -48.24
C LYS A 420 42.86 19.47 -47.59
N THR A 421 41.63 19.23 -48.04
CA THR A 421 40.89 17.99 -47.74
C THR A 421 40.76 17.16 -49.01
N LYS A 422 41.22 15.90 -48.90
CA LYS A 422 41.27 14.91 -49.97
C LYS A 422 39.91 14.22 -50.05
N THR A 423 39.25 14.32 -51.20
CA THR A 423 37.99 13.66 -51.54
C THR A 423 38.13 12.14 -51.49
N ILE A 424 37.32 11.46 -50.68
CA ILE A 424 37.10 10.00 -50.76
C ILE A 424 35.61 9.81 -51.05
N GLY A 425 35.31 9.15 -52.16
CA GLY A 425 33.96 8.90 -52.67
C GLY A 425 33.19 7.86 -51.85
N PRO A 426 31.88 7.70 -52.13
CA PRO A 426 31.01 6.81 -51.38
C PRO A 426 31.21 5.36 -51.83
N THR A 427 31.70 4.51 -50.93
CA THR A 427 31.74 3.06 -51.14
C THR A 427 30.41 2.45 -50.68
N GLN A 428 29.65 1.91 -51.64
CA GLN A 428 28.49 1.05 -51.42
C GLN A 428 28.89 -0.18 -50.60
N ARG A 429 28.19 -0.44 -49.48
CA ARG A 429 28.31 -1.70 -48.74
C ARG A 429 27.11 -2.59 -49.06
N SER A 430 27.40 -3.62 -49.85
CA SER A 430 26.57 -4.78 -50.13
C SER A 430 26.36 -5.63 -48.88
N MET A 431 25.14 -6.13 -48.73
CA MET A 431 24.74 -7.12 -47.71
C MET A 431 25.31 -8.49 -48.10
N ALA A 432 26.14 -9.06 -47.23
CA ALA A 432 26.56 -10.46 -47.30
C ALA A 432 25.96 -11.24 -46.13
N THR A 433 25.01 -12.10 -46.45
CA THR A 433 24.39 -13.11 -45.60
C THR A 433 25.38 -14.28 -45.45
N THR A 434 25.91 -14.52 -44.26
CA THR A 434 26.72 -15.72 -43.98
C THR A 434 25.87 -16.73 -43.23
N LYS A 435 25.45 -17.78 -43.95
CA LYS A 435 25.06 -19.09 -43.38
C LYS A 435 26.29 -19.72 -42.73
N VAL A 436 26.15 -20.20 -41.50
CA VAL A 436 27.08 -21.17 -40.90
C VAL A 436 26.30 -22.43 -40.58
N THR A 437 26.67 -23.52 -41.27
CA THR A 437 26.25 -24.89 -40.99
C THR A 437 27.44 -25.66 -40.41
N GLN A 438 27.14 -26.46 -39.39
CA GLN A 438 27.88 -27.49 -38.66
C GLN A 438 29.19 -28.08 -39.21
N MET A 439 30.10 -28.39 -38.28
CA MET A 439 30.76 -29.68 -37.95
C MET A 439 31.56 -29.41 -36.65
N GLY A 440 31.68 -30.24 -35.62
CA GLY A 440 31.69 -31.70 -35.52
C GLY A 440 33.10 -32.15 -35.08
N ASN A 441 33.20 -32.76 -33.89
CA ASN A 441 34.32 -33.52 -33.28
C ASN A 441 35.36 -32.80 -32.40
N GLY A 442 35.68 -33.46 -31.28
CA GLY A 442 37.01 -33.42 -30.66
C GLY A 442 37.02 -33.42 -29.14
N ASP A 443 37.03 -34.61 -28.54
CA ASP A 443 37.52 -34.86 -27.19
C ASP A 443 38.91 -34.22 -26.97
N GLU A 444 39.15 -33.69 -25.76
CA GLU A 444 40.37 -33.93 -24.96
C GLU A 444 40.34 -33.12 -23.64
N ASP A 445 40.37 -33.84 -22.52
CA ASP A 445 40.86 -33.40 -21.21
C ASP A 445 42.32 -32.91 -21.34
N PRO A 446 42.77 -31.89 -20.57
CA PRO A 446 43.48 -32.27 -19.34
C PRO A 446 43.47 -31.28 -18.16
N LYS A 447 43.53 -31.88 -16.98
CA LYS A 447 44.40 -31.58 -15.82
C LYS A 447 44.35 -30.19 -15.17
N SER A 448 43.82 -30.24 -13.94
CA SER A 448 44.37 -29.69 -12.70
C SER A 448 45.72 -28.96 -12.76
N HIS A 449 45.73 -27.72 -12.29
CA HIS A 449 46.87 -27.15 -11.56
C HIS A 449 46.40 -26.43 -10.29
N ASN A 450 46.81 -27.00 -9.16
CA ASN A 450 47.02 -26.31 -7.89
C ASN A 450 48.18 -25.31 -8.07
N VAL A 451 48.00 -24.08 -7.59
CA VAL A 451 49.10 -23.23 -7.12
C VAL A 451 48.64 -22.56 -5.83
N GLN A 452 49.59 -22.52 -4.89
CA GLN A 452 49.55 -22.13 -3.48
C GLN A 452 48.78 -20.86 -3.12
#